data_AF-A0A923YRU8-F1
#
_entry.id   AF-A0A923YRU8-F1
#
_cell.length_a   1.000
_cell.length_b   1.000
_cell.length_c   1.000
_cell.angle_alpha   90.00
_cell.angle_beta   90.00
_cell.angle_gamma   90.00
#
_symmetry.space_group_name_H-M   'P 1'
#
loop_
_entity.id
_entity.type
_entity.pdbx_description
1 polymer ?
#
loop_
_entity_poly.entity_id
_entity_poly.type
_entity_poly.pdbx_seq_one_letter_code
_entity_poly.pdbx_strand_id
1 'polypeptide(L)'
;MAGTPNMADQVERIVGLEAELEAAGSATTEAAELAEARAALHAWVDTVTAVVCSPGVGRVTLIHGNGREFKIASPDLPYLLSRPVRFGG
;
A
#
# COMPACT_ATOMS: atom_id res chain seq x y z
N MET A 1 -4.91 8.23 -27.35
CA MET A 1 -4.38 7.09 -26.58
C MET A 1 -3.48 7.67 -25.51
N ALA A 2 -3.97 7.79 -24.27
CA ALA A 2 -3.10 8.15 -23.15
C ALA A 2 -2.18 6.94 -22.93
N GLY A 3 -0.87 7.13 -23.14
CA GLY A 3 0.12 6.09 -22.91
C GLY A 3 0.07 5.68 -21.44
N THR A 4 0.10 4.38 -21.19
CA THR A 4 0.23 3.85 -19.83
C THR A 4 1.42 4.55 -19.17
N PRO A 5 1.25 5.21 -18.01
CA PRO A 5 2.35 5.90 -17.37
C PRO A 5 3.48 4.91 -17.12
N ASN A 6 4.70 5.30 -17.52
CA ASN A 6 5.89 4.50 -17.31
C ASN A 6 6.17 4.43 -15.79
N MET A 7 6.46 3.25 -15.27
CA MET A 7 6.70 3.02 -13.84
C MET A 7 7.86 3.87 -13.32
N ALA A 8 8.88 4.10 -14.15
CA ALA A 8 10.00 4.99 -13.82
C ALA A 8 9.52 6.43 -13.56
N ASP A 9 8.69 6.97 -14.43
CA ASP A 9 8.14 8.34 -14.32
C ASP A 9 7.26 8.50 -13.06
N GLN A 10 6.54 7.44 -12.66
CA GLN A 10 5.74 7.45 -11.43
C GLN A 10 6.62 7.46 -10.19
N VAL A 11 7.69 6.66 -10.19
CA VAL A 11 8.67 6.62 -9.10
C VAL A 11 9.36 7.97 -8.94
N GLU A 12 9.89 8.55 -10.03
CA GLU A 12 10.57 9.84 -10.01
C GLU A 12 9.65 10.96 -9.50
N ARG A 13 8.38 10.95 -9.91
CA ARG A 13 7.38 11.91 -9.42
C ARG A 13 7.17 11.80 -7.91
N ILE A 14 7.04 10.58 -7.37
CA ILE A 14 6.81 10.39 -5.93
C ILE A 14 8.03 10.88 -5.13
N VAL A 15 9.23 10.49 -5.56
CA VAL A 15 10.48 10.91 -4.92
C VAL A 15 10.65 12.43 -4.97
N GLY A 16 10.35 13.07 -6.11
CA GLY A 16 10.38 14.53 -6.23
C GLY A 16 9.43 15.23 -5.25
N LEU A 17 8.20 14.71 -5.09
CA LEU A 17 7.22 15.23 -4.13
C LEU A 17 7.67 15.03 -2.67
N GLU A 18 8.36 13.93 -2.35
CA GLU A 18 8.89 13.67 -1.00
C GLU A 18 10.08 14.58 -0.68
N ALA A 19 10.95 14.85 -1.67
CA ALA A 19 12.08 15.77 -1.52
C ALA A 19 11.64 17.22 -1.21
N GLU A 20 10.51 17.67 -1.77
CA GLU A 20 9.89 18.97 -1.43
C GLU A 20 9.46 19.06 0.05
N LEU A 21 9.27 17.93 0.72
CA LEU A 21 8.91 17.83 2.14
C LEU A 21 10.13 17.67 3.07
N GLU A 22 11.36 17.82 2.55
CA GLU A 22 12.63 17.49 3.22
C GLU A 22 12.70 16.05 3.73
N ALA A 23 11.84 15.16 3.23
CA ALA A 23 11.89 13.74 3.50
C ALA A 23 12.71 13.08 2.38
N ALA A 24 13.88 12.54 2.72
CA ALA A 24 14.66 11.77 1.76
C ALA A 24 13.91 10.47 1.41
N GLY A 25 13.15 10.50 0.32
CA GLY A 25 12.51 9.34 -0.26
C GLY A 25 13.54 8.35 -0.81
N SER A 26 13.28 7.05 -0.68
CA SER A 26 14.04 6.00 -1.34
C SER A 26 13.07 5.20 -2.19
N ALA A 27 13.44 5.01 -3.46
CA ALA A 27 12.68 4.18 -4.38
C ALA A 27 13.62 3.28 -5.16
N THR A 28 13.14 2.07 -5.47
CA THR A 28 13.89 1.09 -6.23
C THR A 28 12.96 0.33 -7.17
N THR A 29 13.45 0.07 -8.38
CA THR A 29 12.86 -0.86 -9.34
C THR A 29 13.76 -2.06 -9.61
N GLU A 30 14.92 -2.12 -8.94
CA GLU A 30 15.90 -3.19 -9.14
C GLU A 30 15.40 -4.49 -8.49
N ALA A 31 15.53 -5.60 -9.23
CA ALA A 31 14.85 -6.84 -8.86
C ALA A 31 15.26 -7.38 -7.48
N ALA A 32 16.55 -7.28 -7.13
CA ALA A 32 17.06 -7.75 -5.85
C ALA A 32 16.57 -6.88 -4.68
N GLU A 33 16.69 -5.57 -4.80
CA GLU A 33 16.25 -4.62 -3.77
C GLU A 33 14.73 -4.65 -3.58
N LEU A 34 13.98 -4.76 -4.69
CA LEU A 34 12.52 -4.91 -4.65
C LEU A 34 12.10 -6.20 -3.94
N ALA A 35 12.84 -7.30 -4.15
CA ALA A 35 12.56 -8.56 -3.47
C ALA A 35 12.78 -8.44 -1.94
N GLU A 36 13.85 -7.76 -1.53
CA GLU A 36 14.13 -7.49 -0.11
C GLU A 36 13.06 -6.60 0.52
N ALA A 37 12.71 -5.49 -0.14
CA ALA A 37 11.65 -4.59 0.33
C ALA A 37 10.30 -5.30 0.47
N ARG A 38 9.95 -6.17 -0.51
CA ARG A 38 8.72 -6.97 -0.45
C ARG A 38 8.75 -7.96 0.71
N ALA A 39 9.87 -8.64 0.94
CA ALA A 39 10.01 -9.59 2.05
C ALA A 39 9.81 -8.89 3.40
N ALA A 40 10.44 -7.74 3.61
CA ALA A 40 10.27 -6.93 4.82
C ALA A 40 8.82 -6.47 4.99
N LEU A 41 8.17 -6.01 3.91
CA LEU A 41 6.76 -5.59 3.93
C LEU A 41 5.83 -6.75 4.30
N HIS A 42 6.04 -7.95 3.73
CA HIS A 42 5.24 -9.13 4.08
C HIS A 42 5.41 -9.52 5.55
N ALA A 43 6.64 -9.56 6.06
CA ALA A 43 6.91 -9.84 7.46
C ALA A 43 6.24 -8.82 8.40
N TRP A 44 6.19 -7.55 7.99
CA TRP A 44 5.46 -6.53 8.73
C TRP A 44 3.95 -6.75 8.68
N VAL A 45 3.39 -7.08 7.51
CA VAL A 45 1.95 -7.39 7.34
C VAL A 45 1.55 -8.58 8.22
N ASP A 46 2.40 -9.59 8.41
CA ASP A 46 2.13 -10.75 9.26
C ASP A 46 1.92 -10.37 10.75
N THR A 47 2.33 -9.18 11.18
CA THR A 47 2.10 -8.67 12.54
C THR A 47 0.77 -7.95 12.72
N VAL A 48 -0.01 -7.77 11.63
CA VAL A 48 -1.33 -7.16 11.66
C VAL A 48 -2.33 -8.08 12.35
N THR A 49 -2.99 -7.57 13.38
CA THR A 49 -3.99 -8.30 14.17
C THR A 49 -5.43 -8.01 13.75
N ALA A 50 -5.67 -6.87 13.09
CA ALA A 50 -6.98 -6.56 12.54
C ALA A 50 -6.89 -5.69 11.28
N VAL A 51 -7.88 -5.83 10.40
CA VAL A 51 -8.00 -5.10 9.13
C VAL A 51 -9.39 -4.49 9.05
N VAL A 52 -9.47 -3.20 8.73
CA VAL A 52 -10.73 -2.49 8.46
C VAL A 52 -10.73 -2.04 7.00
N CYS A 53 -11.64 -2.60 6.20
CA CYS A 53 -11.85 -2.20 4.82
C CYS A 53 -12.93 -1.11 4.75
N SER A 54 -12.62 0.02 4.11
CA SER A 54 -13.58 1.10 3.88
C SER A 54 -13.66 1.44 2.39
N PRO A 55 -14.36 0.61 1.58
CA PRO A 55 -14.43 0.80 0.13
C PRO A 55 -15.02 2.16 -0.29
N GLY A 56 -16.01 2.66 0.46
CA GLY A 56 -16.64 3.95 0.18
C GLY A 56 -15.71 5.17 0.27
N VAL A 57 -14.52 5.02 0.84
CA VAL A 57 -13.49 6.07 0.89
C VAL A 57 -12.13 5.59 0.37
N GLY A 58 -12.07 4.44 -0.32
CA GLY A 58 -10.84 3.93 -0.93
C GLY A 58 -9.69 3.72 0.06
N ARG A 59 -9.96 3.14 1.23
CA ARG A 59 -8.96 2.98 2.30
C ARG A 59 -9.03 1.64 3.01
N VAL A 60 -7.86 1.12 3.38
CA VAL A 60 -7.67 0.02 4.31
C VAL A 60 -6.92 0.53 5.54
N THR A 61 -7.40 0.19 6.73
CA THR A 61 -6.67 0.44 7.98
C THR A 61 -6.17 -0.89 8.53
N LEU A 62 -4.86 -0.98 8.78
CA LEU A 62 -4.20 -2.11 9.42
C LEU A 62 -3.92 -1.77 10.88
N ILE A 63 -4.21 -2.70 11.78
CA ILE A 63 -4.02 -2.55 13.23
C ILE A 63 -3.08 -3.66 13.70
N HIS A 64 -1.98 -3.29 14.35
CA HIS A 64 -0.99 -4.24 14.88
C HIS A 64 -1.26 -4.59 16.33
N GLY A 65 -0.63 -5.65 16.84
CA GLY A 65 -0.82 -6.12 18.22
C GLY A 65 -0.43 -5.11 19.31
N ASN A 66 0.35 -4.08 18.96
CA ASN A 66 0.68 -2.95 19.85
C ASN A 66 -0.36 -1.82 19.81
N GLY A 67 -1.47 -1.99 19.09
CA GLY A 67 -2.55 -1.00 18.93
C GLY A 67 -2.25 0.11 17.92
N ARG A 68 -1.10 0.11 17.24
CA ARG A 68 -0.80 1.12 16.21
C ARG A 68 -1.63 0.87 14.95
N GLU A 69 -2.11 1.97 14.39
CA GLU A 69 -2.92 1.99 13.18
C GLU A 69 -2.12 2.56 12.00
N PHE A 70 -2.22 1.90 10.85
CA PHE A 70 -1.61 2.35 9.60
C PHE A 70 -2.67 2.37 8.51
N LYS A 71 -2.67 3.40 7.67
CA LYS A 71 -3.69 3.62 6.65
C LYS A 71 -3.08 3.49 5.27
N ILE A 72 -3.64 2.59 4.47
CA ILE A 72 -3.31 2.44 3.05
C ILE A 72 -4.43 3.10 2.26
N ALA A 73 -4.09 4.21 1.60
CA ALA A 73 -4.96 4.81 0.58
C ALA A 73 -4.84 3.97 -0.69
N SER A 74 -5.92 3.31 -1.09
CA SER A 74 -5.95 2.48 -2.28
C SER A 74 -7.39 2.36 -2.79
N PRO A 75 -7.65 2.67 -4.07
CA PRO A 75 -8.99 2.55 -4.63
C PRO A 75 -9.48 1.09 -4.65
N ASP A 76 -8.59 0.13 -4.91
CA ASP A 76 -8.98 -1.25 -5.19
C ASP A 76 -8.78 -2.20 -4.00
N LEU A 77 -7.76 -1.96 -3.17
CA LEU A 77 -7.41 -2.86 -2.06
C LEU A 77 -8.57 -3.12 -1.08
N PRO A 78 -9.40 -2.14 -0.69
CA PRO A 78 -10.54 -2.40 0.20
C PRO A 78 -11.53 -3.41 -0.38
N TYR A 79 -11.73 -3.40 -1.70
CA TYR A 79 -12.60 -4.35 -2.38
C TYR A 79 -11.98 -5.74 -2.44
N LEU A 80 -10.67 -5.82 -2.76
CA LEU A 80 -9.93 -7.09 -2.79
C LEU A 80 -9.92 -7.80 -1.44
N LEU A 81 -9.80 -7.04 -0.34
CA LEU A 81 -9.78 -7.59 1.02
C LEU A 81 -11.18 -7.81 1.61
N SER A 82 -12.21 -7.13 1.07
CA SER A 82 -13.58 -7.37 1.50
C SER A 82 -14.06 -8.73 0.99
N ARG A 83 -14.60 -9.57 1.89
CA ARG A 83 -15.29 -10.80 1.47
C ARG A 83 -16.61 -10.41 0.78
N PRO A 84 -17.02 -11.09 -0.30
CA PRO A 84 -18.36 -10.93 -0.86
C PRO A 84 -19.42 -11.16 0.22
N VAL A 85 -20.42 -10.28 0.28
CA VAL A 85 -21.58 -10.49 1.16
C VAL A 85 -22.30 -11.75 0.70
N ARG A 86 -22.38 -12.76 1.56
CA ARG A 86 -23.25 -13.92 1.35
C ARG A 86 -24.57 -13.64 2.05
N PHE A 87 -25.61 -13.37 1.27
CA PHE A 87 -26.98 -13.36 1.78
C PHE A 87 -27.48 -14.81 1.82
N GLY A 88 -27.34 -15.48 2.96
CA GLY A 88 -27.91 -16.81 3.18
C GLY A 88 -27.05 -17.74 4.02
N GLY A 89 -27.57 -18.07 5.21
CA GLY A 89 -27.13 -19.11 6.14
C GLY A 89 -28.20 -19.26 7.20
#